data_AF-A0A3C1PHX8-F1
#
_entry.id   AF-A0A3C1PHX8-F1
#
_cell.length_a   1.000
_cell.length_b   1.000
_cell.length_c   1.000
_cell.angle_alpha   90.00
_cell.angle_beta   90.00
_cell.angle_gamma   90.00
#
_symmetry.space_group_name_H-M   'P 1'
#
loop_
_entity.id
_entity.type
_entity.pdbx_description
1 polymer ?
#
loop_
_entity_poly.entity_id
_entity_poly.type
_entity_poly.pdbx_seq_one_letter_code
_entity_poly.pdbx_strand_id
1 'polypeptide(L)'
;MSKANIDYVKAFINDKYMLRNNVVSNQIEYFKKFETEKNKTYDKDLKRFEFKPVENLERWEILNEDNILIDLLSNHYKISVSLLISLLKSNFVPMYNPFKDYFESLPAWDGINHIENLSKYIVLKNEPEQRERFNRMFAKMFVRSVACSLEVQLNKQAFVLVHYTQNSGKTTFFRWLVPPKLQTYYAENISTDKDSLIALCENFIINLDELSTLSKQDITALKSVMSKDFIKERPPYGRKPVVMKRRCNFVGSTNKTEFLTDETG
;
A
#
# COMPACT_ATOMS: atom_id res chain seq x y z
N MET A 1 -16.13 -34.97 25.00
CA MET A 1 -16.85 -33.89 24.28
C MET A 1 -16.12 -33.59 22.98
N SER A 2 -16.83 -33.59 21.84
CA SER A 2 -16.28 -33.58 20.46
C SER A 2 -15.64 -32.23 20.06
N LYS A 3 -14.59 -32.27 19.23
CA LYS A 3 -14.01 -31.08 18.55
C LYS A 3 -15.04 -30.50 17.59
N ALA A 4 -15.11 -29.18 17.45
CA ALA A 4 -15.98 -28.57 16.44
C ALA A 4 -15.54 -29.02 15.03
N ASN A 5 -16.51 -29.36 14.17
CA ASN A 5 -16.22 -29.59 12.76
C ASN A 5 -15.69 -28.28 12.15
N ILE A 6 -14.55 -28.36 11.47
CA ILE A 6 -13.87 -27.21 10.87
C ILE A 6 -14.77 -26.47 9.87
N ASP A 7 -15.72 -27.17 9.24
CA ASP A 7 -16.64 -26.56 8.29
C ASP A 7 -17.67 -25.65 8.98
N TYR A 8 -18.10 -25.97 10.20
CA TYR A 8 -18.95 -25.06 10.97
C TYR A 8 -18.18 -23.83 11.45
N VAL A 9 -16.90 -23.97 11.79
CA VAL A 9 -16.04 -22.84 12.14
C VAL A 9 -15.86 -21.91 10.94
N LYS A 10 -15.59 -22.46 9.75
CA LYS A 10 -15.51 -21.70 8.50
C LYS A 10 -16.81 -20.97 8.20
N ALA A 11 -17.94 -21.66 8.33
CA ALA A 11 -19.26 -21.08 8.11
C ALA A 11 -19.53 -19.91 9.05
N PHE A 12 -19.23 -20.07 10.35
CA PHE A 12 -19.36 -19.00 11.34
C PHE A 12 -18.49 -17.79 11.01
N ILE A 13 -17.21 -18.02 10.67
CA ILE A 13 -16.30 -16.92 10.33
C ILE A 13 -16.80 -16.20 9.08
N ASN A 14 -17.20 -16.92 8.03
CA ASN A 14 -17.71 -16.31 6.80
C ASN A 14 -19.05 -15.61 6.99
N ASP A 15 -19.87 -16.03 7.94
CA ASP A 15 -21.14 -15.37 8.25
C ASP A 15 -20.91 -14.01 8.91
N LYS A 16 -19.98 -13.92 9.85
CA LYS A 16 -19.73 -12.68 10.61
C LYS A 16 -18.67 -11.76 10.03
N TYR A 17 -17.70 -12.31 9.32
CA TYR A 17 -16.50 -11.60 8.89
C TYR A 17 -16.30 -11.74 7.39
N MET A 18 -15.67 -10.72 6.80
CA MET A 18 -14.98 -10.86 5.53
C MET A 18 -13.50 -10.72 5.80
N LEU A 19 -12.74 -11.67 5.27
CA LEU A 19 -11.29 -11.76 5.44
C LEU A 19 -10.61 -11.60 4.09
N ARG A 20 -9.45 -10.97 4.09
CA ARG A 20 -8.55 -10.97 2.93
C ARG A 20 -7.11 -10.99 3.40
N ASN A 21 -6.24 -11.68 2.67
CA ASN A 21 -4.82 -11.71 2.94
C ASN A 21 -4.14 -10.70 2.02
N ASN A 22 -3.70 -9.57 2.57
CA ASN A 22 -3.02 -8.53 1.83
C ASN A 22 -1.62 -9.00 1.45
N VAL A 23 -1.40 -9.25 0.15
CA VAL A 23 -0.11 -9.78 -0.34
C VAL A 23 1.01 -8.74 -0.38
N VAL A 24 0.68 -7.46 -0.18
CA VAL A 24 1.64 -6.37 -0.12
C VAL A 24 2.20 -6.24 1.29
N SER A 25 1.34 -6.08 2.31
CA SER A 25 1.76 -6.02 3.73
C SER A 25 1.97 -7.38 4.40
N ASN A 26 1.57 -8.47 3.73
CA ASN A 26 1.57 -9.83 4.25
C ASN A 26 0.79 -9.97 5.57
N GLN A 27 -0.30 -9.21 5.70
CA GLN A 27 -1.20 -9.20 6.85
C GLN A 27 -2.60 -9.65 6.43
N ILE A 28 -3.28 -10.37 7.33
CA ILE A 28 -4.70 -10.64 7.16
C ILE A 28 -5.46 -9.42 7.62
N GLU A 29 -6.35 -8.94 6.76
CA GLU A 29 -7.26 -7.86 7.03
C GLU A 29 -8.68 -8.42 7.15
N TYR A 30 -9.49 -7.78 7.97
CA TYR A 30 -10.86 -8.18 8.17
C TYR A 30 -11.81 -6.99 8.22
N PHE A 31 -13.08 -7.27 7.96
CA PHE A 31 -14.17 -6.42 8.39
C PHE A 31 -15.32 -7.27 8.94
N LYS A 32 -16.02 -6.74 9.94
CA LYS A 32 -17.22 -7.38 10.51
C LYS A 32 -18.44 -6.98 9.69
N LYS A 33 -19.16 -7.97 9.17
CA LYS A 33 -20.37 -7.76 8.36
C LYS A 33 -21.51 -7.11 9.15
N PHE A 34 -21.55 -7.34 10.47
CA PHE A 34 -22.69 -6.98 11.33
C PHE A 34 -22.34 -6.07 12.51
N GLU A 35 -21.26 -5.28 12.44
CA GLU A 35 -21.03 -4.23 13.43
C GLU A 35 -21.70 -2.92 13.02
N THR A 36 -22.99 -2.82 13.38
CA THR A 36 -23.53 -1.74 14.22
C THR A 36 -25.03 -1.94 14.38
N GLU A 37 -25.54 -1.94 15.61
CA GLU A 37 -26.99 -1.78 15.87
C GLU A 37 -27.57 -0.52 15.19
N LYS A 38 -26.70 0.44 14.82
CA LYS A 38 -27.04 1.64 14.05
C LYS A 38 -27.48 1.38 12.60
N ASN A 39 -27.19 0.20 12.02
CA ASN A 39 -27.53 -0.13 10.62
C ASN A 39 -28.68 -1.13 10.49
N LYS A 40 -29.37 -1.45 11.59
CA LYS A 40 -30.63 -2.19 11.57
C LYS A 40 -31.76 -1.26 11.12
N THR A 41 -32.33 -1.53 9.96
CA THR A 41 -33.60 -0.95 9.54
C THR A 41 -34.69 -2.01 9.57
N TYR A 42 -35.87 -1.67 10.07
CA TYR A 42 -37.01 -2.57 10.03
C TYR A 42 -37.67 -2.47 8.64
N ASP A 43 -37.59 -3.55 7.87
CA ASP A 43 -38.34 -3.69 6.63
C ASP A 43 -39.80 -3.99 6.98
N LYS A 44 -40.69 -3.05 6.63
CA LYS A 44 -42.13 -3.14 6.94
C LYS A 44 -42.85 -4.17 6.06
N ASP A 45 -42.36 -4.41 4.86
CA ASP A 45 -42.98 -5.32 3.89
C ASP A 45 -42.63 -6.77 4.20
N LEU A 46 -41.38 -7.02 4.58
CA LEU A 46 -40.86 -8.33 4.97
C LEU A 46 -41.00 -8.61 6.47
N LYS A 47 -41.48 -7.63 7.26
CA LYS A 47 -41.64 -7.70 8.74
C LYS A 47 -40.40 -8.20 9.47
N ARG A 48 -39.21 -7.86 8.98
CA ARG A 48 -37.93 -8.30 9.56
C ARG A 48 -36.95 -7.14 9.63
N PHE A 49 -35.98 -7.25 10.54
CA PHE A 49 -34.85 -6.35 10.52
C PHE A 49 -33.90 -6.73 9.39
N GLU A 50 -33.57 -5.74 8.56
CA GLU A 50 -32.54 -5.86 7.54
C GLU A 50 -31.35 -4.98 7.90
N PHE A 51 -30.17 -5.52 7.62
CA PHE A 51 -28.93 -4.75 7.75
C PHE A 51 -28.71 -4.00 6.45
N LYS A 52 -28.63 -2.67 6.52
CA LYS A 52 -28.15 -1.91 5.36
C LYS A 52 -26.67 -2.23 5.13
N PRO A 53 -26.25 -2.52 3.88
CA PRO A 53 -24.85 -2.50 3.52
C PRO A 53 -24.27 -1.14 3.92
N VAL A 54 -23.16 -1.14 4.63
CA VAL A 54 -22.49 0.10 5.01
C VAL A 54 -21.90 0.68 3.72
N GLU A 55 -22.49 1.76 3.20
CA GLU A 55 -22.03 2.44 1.98
C GLU A 55 -20.63 3.07 2.11
N ASN A 56 -20.06 3.11 3.33
CA ASN A 56 -18.69 3.51 3.55
C ASN A 56 -17.73 2.33 3.29
N LEU A 57 -17.20 2.30 2.07
CA LEU A 57 -15.86 1.81 1.79
C LEU A 57 -14.89 2.30 2.90
N GLU A 58 -13.93 1.46 3.32
CA GLU A 58 -12.80 1.77 4.24
C GLU A 58 -12.96 1.44 5.73
N ARG A 59 -13.21 0.17 6.07
CA ARG A 59 -12.87 -0.31 7.42
C ARG A 59 -12.27 -1.71 7.44
N TRP A 60 -11.34 -1.95 6.51
CA TRP A 60 -10.46 -3.10 6.63
C TRP A 60 -9.46 -2.81 7.75
N GLU A 61 -9.51 -3.63 8.79
CA GLU A 61 -8.59 -3.55 9.93
C GLU A 61 -7.64 -4.73 9.88
N ILE A 62 -6.44 -4.56 10.44
CA ILE A 62 -5.51 -5.69 10.63
C ILE A 62 -6.17 -6.67 11.60
N LEU A 63 -6.26 -7.94 11.18
CA LEU A 63 -6.85 -8.98 12.00
C LEU A 63 -5.96 -9.28 13.19
N ASN A 64 -6.51 -9.12 14.40
CA ASN A 64 -6.03 -9.81 15.57
C ASN A 64 -6.73 -11.17 15.65
N GLU A 65 -6.00 -12.27 15.49
CA GLU A 65 -6.58 -13.61 15.47
C GLU A 65 -7.28 -13.98 16.79
N ASP A 66 -6.86 -13.39 17.90
CA ASP A 66 -7.47 -13.61 19.22
C ASP A 66 -8.92 -13.12 19.26
N ASN A 67 -9.28 -12.08 18.48
CA ASN A 67 -10.65 -11.59 18.41
C ASN A 67 -11.60 -12.64 17.81
N ILE A 68 -11.17 -13.34 16.75
CA ILE A 68 -11.95 -14.43 16.15
C ILE A 68 -12.00 -15.62 17.10
N LEU A 69 -10.89 -15.93 17.78
CA LEU A 69 -10.84 -17.02 18.75
C LEU A 69 -11.87 -16.83 19.86
N ILE A 70 -11.90 -15.64 20.47
CA ILE A 70 -12.85 -15.32 21.54
C ILE A 70 -14.30 -15.41 21.03
N ASP A 71 -14.61 -14.87 19.85
CA ASP A 71 -15.98 -14.94 19.31
C ASP A 71 -16.42 -16.39 19.02
N LEU A 72 -15.53 -17.23 18.50
CA LEU A 72 -15.80 -18.66 18.32
C LEU A 72 -16.08 -19.36 19.66
N LEU A 73 -15.25 -19.12 20.68
CA LEU A 73 -15.41 -19.72 22.01
C LEU A 73 -16.71 -19.26 22.69
N SER A 74 -17.05 -17.98 22.57
CA SER A 74 -18.31 -17.40 23.07
C SER A 74 -19.55 -18.01 22.40
N ASN A 75 -19.43 -18.45 21.14
CA ASN A 75 -20.50 -19.13 20.41
C ASN A 75 -20.38 -20.68 20.48
N HIS A 76 -19.68 -21.19 21.51
CA HIS A 76 -19.52 -22.60 21.82
C HIS A 76 -18.77 -23.45 20.77
N TYR A 77 -18.05 -22.82 19.83
CA TYR A 77 -17.15 -23.50 18.92
C TYR A 77 -15.82 -23.81 19.60
N LYS A 78 -15.52 -25.11 19.81
CA LYS A 78 -14.24 -25.56 20.36
C LYS A 78 -13.19 -25.73 19.26
N ILE A 79 -12.24 -24.79 19.17
CA ILE A 79 -11.08 -24.83 18.27
C ILE A 79 -9.79 -24.52 19.02
N SER A 80 -8.66 -25.12 18.62
CA SER A 80 -7.35 -24.75 19.16
C SER A 80 -6.77 -23.56 18.42
N VAL A 81 -5.98 -22.73 19.11
CA VAL A 81 -5.27 -21.57 18.52
C VAL A 81 -4.46 -21.98 17.29
N SER A 82 -3.72 -23.09 17.36
CA SER A 82 -2.94 -23.60 16.23
C SER A 82 -3.80 -23.94 15.01
N LEU A 83 -5.01 -24.48 15.21
CA LEU A 83 -5.88 -24.85 14.11
C LEU A 83 -6.52 -23.60 13.49
N LEU A 84 -6.90 -22.62 14.31
CA LEU A 84 -7.40 -21.32 13.84
C LEU A 84 -6.33 -20.59 13.01
N ILE A 85 -5.09 -20.48 13.52
CA ILE A 85 -3.97 -19.86 12.78
C ILE A 85 -3.72 -20.62 11.46
N SER A 86 -3.77 -21.95 11.47
CA SER A 86 -3.59 -22.75 10.24
C SER A 86 -4.72 -22.52 9.24
N LEU A 87 -5.96 -22.36 9.72
CA LEU A 87 -7.11 -22.04 8.89
C LEU A 87 -6.96 -20.64 8.26
N LEU A 88 -6.64 -19.62 9.07
CA LEU A 88 -6.48 -18.23 8.62
C LEU A 88 -5.32 -18.06 7.63
N LYS A 89 -4.25 -18.85 7.76
CA LYS A 89 -3.10 -18.85 6.83
C LYS A 89 -3.29 -19.76 5.60
N SER A 90 -4.41 -20.47 5.50
CA SER A 90 -4.73 -21.33 4.36
C SER A 90 -5.49 -20.56 3.28
N ASN A 91 -5.79 -21.25 2.18
CA ASN A 91 -6.63 -20.73 1.09
C ASN A 91 -8.08 -20.39 1.52
N PHE A 92 -8.45 -20.64 2.78
CA PHE A 92 -9.69 -20.15 3.35
C PHE A 92 -9.79 -18.61 3.30
N VAL A 93 -8.67 -17.90 3.51
CA VAL A 93 -8.62 -16.44 3.38
C VAL A 93 -8.15 -16.08 1.97
N PRO A 94 -8.99 -15.40 1.15
CA PRO A 94 -8.61 -15.06 -0.21
C PRO A 94 -7.46 -14.05 -0.25
N MET A 95 -6.55 -14.22 -1.20
CA MET A 95 -5.47 -13.27 -1.43
C MET A 95 -6.02 -11.97 -2.03
N TYR A 96 -5.44 -10.84 -1.62
CA TYR A 96 -5.82 -9.51 -2.05
C TYR A 96 -4.57 -8.68 -2.34
N ASN A 97 -4.53 -8.04 -3.51
CA ASN A 97 -3.48 -7.09 -3.88
C ASN A 97 -4.09 -5.68 -3.96
N PRO A 98 -3.78 -4.77 -3.02
CA PRO A 98 -4.36 -3.42 -2.98
C PRO A 98 -4.03 -2.58 -4.21
N PHE A 99 -2.85 -2.74 -4.81
CA PHE A 99 -2.48 -1.99 -6.02
C PHE A 99 -3.27 -2.48 -7.22
N LYS A 100 -3.37 -3.80 -7.39
CA LYS A 100 -4.15 -4.41 -8.46
C LYS A 100 -5.63 -4.02 -8.36
N ASP A 101 -6.22 -4.19 -7.16
CA ASP A 101 -7.61 -3.80 -6.88
C ASP A 101 -7.87 -2.32 -7.18
N TYR A 102 -6.96 -1.44 -6.76
CA TYR A 102 -7.08 -0.01 -7.05
C TYR A 102 -7.06 0.27 -8.56
N PHE A 103 -6.04 -0.19 -9.29
CA PHE A 103 -5.91 0.13 -10.71
C PHE A 103 -6.95 -0.55 -11.61
N GLU A 104 -7.42 -1.75 -11.25
CA GLU A 104 -8.48 -2.46 -11.98
C GLU A 104 -9.89 -1.93 -11.68
N SER A 105 -10.08 -1.22 -10.55
CA SER A 105 -11.36 -0.60 -10.20
C SER A 105 -11.53 0.83 -10.72
N LEU A 106 -10.53 1.39 -11.40
CA LEU A 106 -10.62 2.72 -11.99
C LEU A 106 -11.67 2.77 -13.12
N PRO A 107 -12.40 3.89 -13.26
CA PRO A 107 -13.30 4.08 -14.39
C PRO A 107 -12.53 4.09 -15.71
N ALA A 108 -13.24 3.84 -16.80
CA ALA A 108 -12.68 4.03 -18.14
C ALA A 108 -12.13 5.45 -18.29
N TRP A 109 -11.00 5.58 -19.00
CA TRP A 109 -10.38 6.87 -19.25
C TRP A 109 -11.34 7.78 -20.01
N ASP A 110 -11.47 9.02 -19.53
CA ASP A 110 -12.37 10.04 -20.05
C ASP A 110 -11.80 10.81 -21.27
N GLY A 111 -10.61 10.44 -21.75
CA GLY A 111 -9.93 11.10 -22.87
C GLY A 111 -9.15 12.36 -22.49
N ILE A 112 -9.18 12.79 -21.22
CA ILE A 112 -8.50 13.99 -20.75
C ILE A 112 -7.09 13.65 -20.25
N ASN A 113 -6.09 14.43 -20.65
CA ASN A 113 -4.72 14.29 -20.14
C ASN A 113 -4.59 14.87 -18.72
N HIS A 114 -5.06 14.11 -17.72
CA HIS A 114 -5.01 14.51 -16.31
C HIS A 114 -3.59 14.74 -15.79
N ILE A 115 -2.61 13.98 -16.28
CA ILE A 115 -1.20 14.13 -15.88
C ILE A 115 -0.66 15.50 -16.29
N GLU A 116 -0.98 15.96 -17.50
CA GLU A 116 -0.60 17.29 -17.96
C GLU A 116 -1.35 18.40 -17.22
N ASN A 117 -2.60 18.19 -16.81
CA ASN A 117 -3.27 19.14 -15.94
C ASN A 117 -2.61 19.21 -14.56
N LEU A 118 -2.20 18.07 -14.01
CA LEU A 118 -1.45 18.01 -12.74
C LEU A 118 -0.09 18.71 -12.85
N SER A 119 0.61 18.61 -13.98
CA SER A 119 1.92 19.25 -14.15
C SER A 119 1.85 20.79 -14.12
N LYS A 120 0.68 21.38 -14.42
CA LYS A 120 0.46 22.84 -14.38
C LYS A 120 0.49 23.42 -12.97
N TYR A 121 0.31 22.59 -11.92
CA TYR A 121 0.49 23.03 -10.53
C TYR A 121 1.96 23.32 -10.18
N ILE A 122 2.90 22.93 -11.03
CA ILE A 122 4.33 23.14 -10.83
C ILE A 122 4.81 24.23 -11.79
N VAL A 123 5.32 25.33 -11.24
CA VAL A 123 5.99 26.38 -11.99
C VAL A 123 7.47 26.01 -12.15
N LEU A 124 7.95 25.96 -13.39
CA LEU A 124 9.32 25.57 -13.71
C LEU A 124 10.21 26.81 -13.88
N LYS A 125 11.49 26.66 -13.58
CA LYS A 125 12.49 27.65 -13.98
C LYS A 125 12.69 27.57 -15.50
N ASN A 126 12.69 28.71 -16.18
CA ASN A 126 12.84 28.82 -17.64
C ASN A 126 11.70 28.12 -18.39
N GLU A 127 10.48 28.60 -18.18
CA GLU A 127 9.36 28.30 -19.06
C GLU A 127 9.34 29.27 -20.25
N PRO A 128 8.99 28.79 -21.46
CA PRO A 128 8.38 27.49 -21.76
C PRO A 128 9.36 26.34 -22.05
N GLU A 129 10.68 26.59 -22.13
CA GLU A 129 11.66 25.66 -22.71
C GLU A 129 11.73 24.30 -21.99
N GLN A 130 11.51 24.26 -20.68
CA GLN A 130 11.55 23.02 -19.89
C GLN A 130 10.21 22.29 -19.78
N ARG A 131 9.09 22.91 -20.19
CA ARG A 131 7.74 22.41 -19.92
C ARG A 131 7.47 21.07 -20.60
N GLU A 132 7.83 20.94 -21.88
CA GLU A 132 7.61 19.69 -22.63
C GLU A 132 8.41 18.52 -22.01
N ARG A 133 9.69 18.75 -21.71
CA ARG A 133 10.55 17.76 -21.07
C ARG A 133 10.00 17.34 -19.71
N PHE A 134 9.54 18.30 -18.91
CA PHE A 134 8.94 18.03 -17.60
C PHE A 134 7.68 17.18 -17.74
N ASN A 135 6.72 17.58 -18.58
CA ASN A 135 5.47 16.83 -18.81
C ASN A 135 5.76 15.38 -19.20
N ARG A 136 6.72 15.17 -20.10
CA ARG A 136 7.13 13.82 -20.54
C ARG A 136 7.73 12.98 -19.40
N MET A 137 8.60 13.57 -18.57
CA MET A 137 9.22 12.83 -17.45
C MET A 137 8.22 12.58 -16.31
N PHE A 138 7.32 13.53 -16.07
CA PHE A 138 6.24 13.40 -15.09
C PHE A 138 5.26 12.29 -15.48
N ALA A 139 4.87 12.21 -16.76
CA ALA A 139 4.09 11.07 -17.27
C ALA A 139 4.82 9.74 -17.13
N LYS A 140 6.12 9.69 -17.47
CA LYS A 140 6.94 8.48 -17.29
C LYS A 140 7.04 8.05 -15.83
N MET A 141 7.08 8.99 -14.88
CA MET A 141 7.04 8.68 -13.45
C MET A 141 5.79 7.88 -13.10
N PHE A 142 4.59 8.35 -13.48
CA PHE A 142 3.34 7.62 -13.21
C PHE A 142 3.30 6.25 -13.87
N VAL A 143 3.63 6.16 -15.17
CA VAL A 143 3.60 4.89 -15.91
C VAL A 143 4.53 3.86 -15.24
N ARG A 144 5.73 4.27 -14.86
CA ARG A 144 6.68 3.40 -14.14
C ARG A 144 6.16 3.04 -12.76
N SER A 145 5.49 3.97 -12.07
CA SER A 145 4.93 3.70 -10.76
C SER A 145 3.87 2.61 -10.78
N VAL A 146 2.95 2.70 -11.73
CA VAL A 146 1.92 1.67 -11.94
C VAL A 146 2.58 0.34 -12.32
N ALA A 147 3.43 0.32 -13.33
CA ALA A 147 4.09 -0.90 -13.81
C ALA A 147 4.92 -1.60 -12.72
N CYS A 148 5.62 -0.85 -11.87
CA CYS A 148 6.40 -1.40 -10.77
C CYS A 148 5.52 -1.96 -9.65
N SER A 149 4.44 -1.25 -9.29
CA SER A 149 3.52 -1.70 -8.24
C SER A 149 2.78 -2.99 -8.61
N LEU A 150 2.50 -3.18 -9.90
CA LEU A 150 1.88 -4.38 -10.47
C LEU A 150 2.89 -5.47 -10.84
N GLU A 151 4.17 -5.31 -10.46
CA GLU A 151 5.25 -6.27 -10.71
C GLU A 151 5.50 -6.58 -12.20
N VAL A 152 5.12 -5.65 -13.11
CA VAL A 152 5.34 -5.78 -14.56
C VAL A 152 6.80 -5.44 -14.89
N GLN A 153 7.32 -4.35 -14.34
CA GLN A 153 8.69 -3.90 -14.59
C GLN A 153 9.25 -3.10 -13.41
N LEU A 154 10.51 -3.36 -13.06
CA LEU A 154 11.20 -2.60 -12.02
C LEU A 154 11.47 -1.15 -12.43
N ASN A 155 11.10 -0.19 -11.58
CA ASN A 155 11.49 1.20 -11.74
C ASN A 155 12.80 1.55 -10.99
N LYS A 156 13.91 1.67 -11.71
CA LYS A 156 15.22 2.08 -11.14
C LYS A 156 15.42 3.61 -11.10
N GLN A 157 14.42 4.40 -11.51
CA GLN A 157 14.54 5.86 -11.59
C GLN A 157 13.80 6.53 -10.43
N ALA A 158 14.36 7.63 -9.93
CA ALA A 158 13.70 8.53 -9.00
C ALA A 158 13.29 9.82 -9.73
N PHE A 159 12.08 10.32 -9.45
CA PHE A 159 11.64 11.63 -9.92
C PHE A 159 11.84 12.65 -8.79
N VAL A 160 12.69 13.65 -9.01
CA VAL A 160 13.10 14.59 -7.95
C VAL A 160 12.67 16.01 -8.31
N LEU A 161 12.00 16.68 -7.36
CA LEU A 161 11.69 18.11 -7.44
C LEU A 161 12.75 18.91 -6.67
N VAL A 162 13.31 19.92 -7.34
CA VAL A 162 14.33 20.81 -6.80
C VAL A 162 13.75 22.20 -6.61
N HIS A 163 13.80 22.74 -5.39
CA HIS A 163 13.40 24.12 -5.14
C HIS A 163 14.17 24.69 -3.94
N TYR A 164 14.83 25.84 -4.13
CA TYR A 164 15.76 26.46 -3.18
C TYR A 164 15.10 26.86 -1.85
N THR A 165 13.84 27.30 -1.89
CA THR A 165 13.08 27.62 -0.67
C THR A 165 12.60 26.34 0.02
N GLN A 166 12.87 26.23 1.32
CA GLN A 166 12.29 25.21 2.19
C GLN A 166 10.76 25.40 2.29
N ASN A 167 10.04 24.33 2.63
CA ASN A 167 8.57 24.36 2.78
C ASN A 167 7.81 24.80 1.51
N SER A 168 8.39 24.61 0.33
CA SER A 168 7.74 24.91 -0.95
C SER A 168 6.64 23.92 -1.35
N GLY A 169 6.17 23.07 -0.44
CA GLY A 169 5.09 22.10 -0.67
C GLY A 169 5.45 20.85 -1.48
N LYS A 170 6.73 20.57 -1.78
CA LYS A 170 7.13 19.40 -2.61
C LYS A 170 6.71 18.06 -2.00
N THR A 171 7.01 17.84 -0.72
CA THR A 171 6.64 16.64 0.04
C THR A 171 5.12 16.47 0.08
N THR A 172 4.40 17.57 0.38
CA THR A 172 2.93 17.59 0.36
C THR A 172 2.37 17.27 -1.02
N PHE A 173 2.98 17.77 -2.08
CA PHE A 173 2.56 17.50 -3.46
C PHE A 173 2.71 16.02 -3.80
N PHE A 174 3.87 15.41 -3.53
CA PHE A 174 4.03 13.97 -3.75
C PHE A 174 3.07 13.11 -2.95
N ARG A 175 2.84 13.48 -1.68
CA ARG A 175 1.86 12.81 -0.83
C ARG A 175 0.44 12.92 -1.40
N TRP A 176 0.07 14.10 -1.91
CA TRP A 176 -1.23 14.37 -2.53
C TRP A 176 -1.43 13.63 -3.86
N LEU A 177 -0.37 13.34 -4.61
CA LEU A 177 -0.44 12.52 -5.83
C LEU A 177 -0.79 11.06 -5.54
N VAL A 178 -0.62 10.58 -4.29
CA VAL A 178 -1.02 9.23 -3.90
C VAL A 178 -2.53 9.21 -3.68
N PRO A 179 -3.27 8.30 -4.34
CA PRO A 179 -4.71 8.17 -4.13
C PRO A 179 -5.03 7.86 -2.65
N PRO A 180 -6.15 8.36 -2.10
CA PRO A 180 -6.52 8.11 -0.69
C PRO A 180 -6.50 6.63 -0.31
N LYS A 181 -7.01 5.75 -1.18
CA LYS A 181 -6.99 4.28 -0.98
C LYS A 181 -5.59 3.67 -0.86
N LEU A 182 -4.56 4.35 -1.36
CA LEU A 182 -3.18 3.90 -1.34
C LEU A 182 -2.31 4.72 -0.35
N GLN A 183 -2.91 5.62 0.43
CA GLN A 183 -2.18 6.54 1.30
C GLN A 183 -1.35 5.81 2.38
N THR A 184 -1.81 4.64 2.83
CA THR A 184 -1.10 3.78 3.78
C THR A 184 0.15 3.13 3.18
N TYR A 185 0.32 3.17 1.86
CA TYR A 185 1.49 2.66 1.14
C TYR A 185 2.41 3.79 0.67
N TYR A 186 2.35 4.94 1.34
CA TYR A 186 3.28 6.04 1.13
C TYR A 186 4.17 6.17 2.37
N ALA A 187 5.48 6.11 2.15
CA ALA A 187 6.47 6.30 3.18
C ALA A 187 7.37 7.50 2.85
N GLU A 188 7.87 8.15 3.89
CA GLU A 188 8.88 9.22 3.79
C GLU A 188 10.14 8.72 4.47
N ASN A 189 11.28 8.94 3.82
CA ASN A 189 12.61 8.66 4.34
C ASN A 189 12.78 7.21 4.85
N ILE A 190 13.22 6.33 3.96
CA ILE A 190 13.75 5.03 4.39
C ILE A 190 15.18 5.18 4.88
N SER A 191 15.51 4.46 5.95
CA SER A 191 16.90 4.28 6.36
C SER A 191 17.56 3.18 5.51
N THR A 192 18.71 2.66 5.93
CA THR A 192 19.40 1.54 5.26
C THR A 192 19.30 0.22 6.05
N ASP A 193 18.39 0.15 7.02
CA ASP A 193 18.19 -1.03 7.86
C ASP A 193 17.29 -2.09 7.20
N LYS A 194 17.04 -3.19 7.92
CA LYS A 194 16.21 -4.30 7.43
C LYS A 194 14.76 -3.90 7.22
N ASP A 195 14.23 -3.03 8.09
CA ASP A 195 12.85 -2.56 7.97
C ASP A 195 12.66 -1.71 6.72
N SER A 196 13.72 -0.98 6.33
CA SER A 196 13.76 -0.24 5.07
C SER A 196 13.74 -1.13 3.84
N LEU A 197 14.31 -2.34 3.90
CA LEU A 197 14.18 -3.33 2.81
C LEU A 197 12.72 -3.79 2.67
N ILE A 198 12.06 -4.10 3.78
CA ILE A 198 10.65 -4.50 3.79
C ILE A 198 9.77 -3.36 3.22
N ALA A 199 10.06 -2.11 3.59
CA ALA A 199 9.37 -0.93 3.07
C ALA A 199 9.40 -0.85 1.53
N LEU A 200 10.43 -1.37 0.86
CA LEU A 200 10.51 -1.44 -0.61
C LEU A 200 9.43 -2.33 -1.24
N CYS A 201 8.98 -3.34 -0.49
CA CYS A 201 8.02 -4.34 -0.94
C CYS A 201 6.58 -3.97 -0.57
N GLU A 202 6.42 -3.22 0.52
CA GLU A 202 5.14 -2.84 1.09
C GLU A 202 4.62 -1.49 0.58
N ASN A 203 5.49 -0.56 0.17
CA ASN A 203 5.06 0.79 -0.24
C ASN A 203 4.88 0.93 -1.76
N PHE A 204 3.94 1.80 -2.16
CA PHE A 204 3.73 2.26 -3.53
C PHE A 204 4.73 3.35 -3.91
N ILE A 205 4.88 4.35 -3.04
CA ILE A 205 5.83 5.45 -3.19
C ILE A 205 6.63 5.59 -1.90
N ILE A 206 7.94 5.78 -2.06
CA ILE A 206 8.86 6.19 -1.02
C ILE A 206 9.38 7.57 -1.43
N ASN A 207 9.06 8.59 -0.63
CA ASN A 207 9.59 9.93 -0.83
C ASN A 207 10.91 10.09 -0.07
N LEU A 208 11.95 10.37 -0.83
CA LEU A 208 13.29 10.71 -0.36
C LEU A 208 13.32 12.21 -0.08
N ASP A 209 12.85 12.60 1.09
CA ASP A 209 12.84 14.00 1.47
C ASP A 209 14.24 14.45 1.89
N GLU A 210 14.54 15.72 1.67
CA GLU A 210 15.82 16.33 1.98
C GLU A 210 17.06 15.59 1.43
N LEU A 211 17.01 15.10 0.19
CA LEU A 211 18.13 14.38 -0.47
C LEU A 211 19.51 15.07 -0.35
N SER A 212 19.54 16.39 -0.19
CA SER A 212 20.74 17.20 0.04
C SER A 212 21.45 16.99 1.39
N THR A 213 20.80 16.36 2.37
CA THR A 213 21.35 16.09 3.71
C THR A 213 22.03 14.72 3.77
N LEU A 214 21.77 13.85 2.78
CA LEU A 214 22.39 12.54 2.69
C LEU A 214 23.90 12.66 2.45
N SER A 215 24.67 11.84 3.18
CA SER A 215 26.10 11.71 2.92
C SER A 215 26.35 10.96 1.60
N LYS A 216 27.59 11.01 1.09
CA LYS A 216 27.98 10.20 -0.09
C LYS A 216 27.78 8.69 0.15
N GLN A 217 27.99 8.24 1.40
CA GLN A 217 27.77 6.84 1.77
C GLN A 217 26.28 6.48 1.68
N ASP A 218 25.41 7.36 2.15
CA ASP A 218 23.95 7.17 2.09
C ASP A 218 23.44 7.17 0.64
N ILE A 219 23.96 8.05 -0.22
CA ILE A 219 23.62 8.07 -1.65
C ILE A 219 24.03 6.76 -2.32
N THR A 220 25.21 6.23 -2.00
CA THR A 220 25.69 4.94 -2.54
C THR A 220 24.82 3.78 -2.06
N ALA A 221 24.47 3.77 -0.78
CA ALA A 221 23.57 2.78 -0.21
C ALA A 221 22.17 2.85 -0.85
N LEU A 222 21.66 4.06 -1.07
CA LEU A 222 20.38 4.30 -1.73
C LEU A 222 20.40 3.81 -3.19
N LYS A 223 21.46 4.08 -3.97
CA LYS A 223 21.62 3.55 -5.34
C LYS A 223 21.56 2.02 -5.36
N SER A 224 22.20 1.37 -4.39
CA SER A 224 22.16 -0.09 -4.21
C SER A 224 20.75 -0.57 -3.90
N VAL A 225 20.04 0.10 -2.98
CA VAL A 225 18.65 -0.18 -2.61
C VAL A 225 17.69 -0.01 -3.79
N MET A 226 17.81 1.09 -4.54
CA MET A 226 16.98 1.38 -5.71
C MET A 226 17.12 0.33 -6.82
N SER A 227 18.26 -0.35 -6.88
CA SER A 227 18.58 -1.35 -7.91
C SER A 227 18.09 -2.76 -7.57
N LYS A 228 17.58 -3.02 -6.36
CA LYS A 228 17.11 -4.33 -5.94
C LYS A 228 15.78 -4.69 -6.61
N ASP A 229 15.74 -5.82 -7.30
CA ASP A 229 14.51 -6.37 -7.90
C ASP A 229 13.61 -7.05 -6.85
N PHE A 230 14.23 -7.75 -5.91
CA PHE A 230 13.58 -8.46 -4.81
C PHE A 230 14.47 -8.44 -3.57
N ILE A 231 13.86 -8.72 -2.42
CA ILE A 231 14.55 -8.96 -1.16
C ILE A 231 14.26 -10.38 -0.70
N LYS A 232 15.17 -10.95 0.09
CA LYS A 232 14.98 -12.22 0.77
C LYS A 232 15.09 -11.97 2.26
N GLU A 233 13.96 -11.70 2.90
CA GLU A 233 13.91 -11.30 4.31
C GLU A 233 12.86 -12.10 5.06
N ARG A 234 13.02 -12.15 6.39
CA ARG A 234 12.02 -12.75 7.27
C ARG A 234 11.11 -11.62 7.78
N PRO A 235 9.84 -11.54 7.32
CA PRO A 235 8.92 -10.52 7.82
C PRO A 235 8.72 -10.69 9.34
N PRO A 236 8.27 -9.64 10.03
CA PRO A 236 7.85 -9.74 11.42
C PRO A 236 6.90 -10.93 11.61
N TYR A 237 7.15 -11.75 12.63
CA TYR A 237 6.37 -12.98 12.92
C TYR A 237 6.44 -14.09 11.85
N GLY A 238 7.23 -13.92 10.80
CA GLY A 238 7.52 -14.95 9.81
C GLY A 238 8.39 -16.07 10.40
N ARG A 239 8.03 -17.34 10.14
CA ARG A 239 8.83 -18.49 10.59
C ARG A 239 10.07 -18.72 9.72
N LYS A 240 10.01 -18.34 8.44
CA LYS A 240 11.05 -18.55 7.44
C LYS A 240 11.24 -17.28 6.62
N PRO A 241 12.45 -17.02 6.10
CA PRO A 241 12.66 -15.98 5.08
C PRO A 241 11.80 -16.26 3.84
N VAL A 242 11.26 -15.21 3.26
CA VAL A 242 10.49 -15.24 2.01
C VAL A 242 11.11 -14.29 0.99
N VAL A 243 10.91 -14.60 -0.28
CA VAL A 243 11.30 -13.70 -1.37
C VAL A 243 10.15 -12.73 -1.61
N MET A 244 10.40 -11.44 -1.43
CA MET A 244 9.42 -10.37 -1.64
C MET A 244 9.91 -9.49 -2.79
N LYS A 245 9.04 -9.25 -3.76
CA LYS A 245 9.36 -8.37 -4.88
C LYS A 245 9.22 -6.91 -4.46
N ARG A 246 10.13 -6.07 -4.95
CA ARG A 246 10.03 -4.63 -4.77
C ARG A 246 8.85 -4.10 -5.58
N ARG A 247 8.03 -3.27 -4.94
CA ARG A 247 6.86 -2.60 -5.55
C ARG A 247 6.94 -1.08 -5.50
N CYS A 248 7.82 -0.56 -4.63
CA CYS A 248 7.96 0.87 -4.41
C CYS A 248 8.57 1.63 -5.59
N ASN A 249 8.22 2.90 -5.65
CA ASN A 249 8.79 3.89 -6.55
C ASN A 249 9.38 5.03 -5.74
N PHE A 250 10.47 5.59 -6.25
CA PHE A 250 11.16 6.67 -5.57
C PHE A 250 10.77 8.01 -6.16
N VAL A 251 10.34 8.91 -5.28
CA VAL A 251 10.28 10.34 -5.56
C VAL A 251 11.20 11.04 -4.57
N GLY A 252 11.55 12.30 -4.83
CA GLY A 252 12.38 13.01 -3.87
C GLY A 252 12.24 14.51 -3.96
N SER A 253 12.62 15.15 -2.86
CA SER A 253 12.69 16.61 -2.76
C SER A 253 14.08 17.03 -2.31
N THR A 254 14.57 18.12 -2.89
CA THR A 254 15.82 18.74 -2.47
C THR A 254 15.75 20.26 -2.61
N ASN A 255 16.53 20.94 -1.79
CA ASN A 255 16.76 22.38 -1.88
C ASN A 255 18.05 22.73 -2.64
N LYS A 256 18.89 21.75 -2.98
CA LYS A 256 20.13 21.93 -3.75
C LYS A 256 20.01 21.31 -5.14
N THR A 257 20.48 22.04 -6.15
CA THR A 257 20.59 21.54 -7.53
C THR A 257 21.67 20.46 -7.68
N GLU A 258 22.77 20.60 -6.93
CA GLU A 258 23.92 19.67 -6.94
C GLU A 258 23.88 18.75 -5.72
N PHE A 259 22.85 17.91 -5.63
CA PHE A 259 22.71 16.93 -4.54
C PHE A 259 23.32 15.57 -4.89
N LEU A 260 23.46 15.25 -6.18
CA LEU A 260 24.15 14.06 -6.68
C LEU A 260 25.54 14.46 -7.17
N THR A 261 26.46 14.75 -6.26
CA THR A 261 27.87 14.94 -6.63
C THR A 261 28.59 13.60 -6.60
N ASP A 262 28.47 12.86 -7.71
CA ASP A 262 29.37 11.76 -8.03
C ASP A 262 30.14 12.14 -9.30
N GLU A 263 31.46 11.98 -9.32
CA GLU A 263 32.35 12.29 -10.46
C GLU A 263 32.14 11.35 -11.66
N THR A 264 31.10 10.52 -11.63
CA THR A 264 30.70 9.64 -12.74
C THR A 264 29.28 10.02 -13.15
N GLY A 265 29.21 10.76 -14.27
CA GLY A 265 28.00 11.38 -14.81
C GLY A 265 26.82 10.47 -15.10
#